data_AF-A0A5B0PCH7-F1
#
_entry.id   AF-A0A5B0PCH7-F1
#
_cell.length_a   1.000
_cell.length_b   1.000
_cell.length_c   1.000
_cell.angle_alpha   90.00
_cell.angle_beta   90.00
_cell.angle_gamma   90.00
#
_symmetry.space_group_name_H-M   'P 1'
#
loop_
_entity.id
_entity.type
_entity.pdbx_description
1 polymer ?
#
loop_
_entity_poly.entity_id
_entity_poly.type
_entity_poly.pdbx_seq_one_letter_code
_entity_poly.pdbx_strand_id
1 'polypeptide(L)'
;MDETLPIETAQALDLLEKHGRALKYRPYREQIQEESNKDLHVDTKSKFIALEEMVSRDLGFGTTVSHPRIWLLRTQNNGAAQKNHGTPPVSKLHAQGQFPSRTSSSRAKGPA
;
A
#
# COMPACT_ATOMS: atom_id res chain seq x y z
N MET A 1 -4.86 18.67 -33.19
CA MET A 1 -5.17 18.45 -31.77
C MET A 1 -3.83 18.24 -31.09
N ASP A 2 -3.35 19.22 -30.33
CA ASP A 2 -2.19 19.00 -29.46
C ASP A 2 -2.68 18.16 -28.29
N GLU A 3 -2.61 16.83 -28.42
CA GLU A 3 -2.83 15.90 -27.33
C GLU A 3 -1.59 15.92 -26.43
N THR A 4 -1.45 17.02 -25.70
CA THR A 4 -0.41 17.15 -24.68
C THR A 4 -0.76 16.20 -23.54
N LEU A 5 0.16 15.31 -23.20
CA LEU A 5 -0.01 14.39 -22.07
C LEU A 5 -0.32 15.18 -20.79
N PRO A 6 -1.20 14.66 -19.91
CA PRO A 6 -1.39 15.23 -18.58
C PRO A 6 -0.03 15.39 -17.87
N ILE A 7 0.14 16.50 -17.15
CA ILE A 7 1.41 16.82 -16.46
C ILE A 7 1.83 15.66 -15.54
N GLU A 8 0.87 15.02 -14.86
CA GLU A 8 1.09 13.87 -13.99
C GLU A 8 1.65 12.66 -14.76
N THR A 9 1.12 12.36 -15.94
CA THR A 9 1.60 11.27 -16.79
C THR A 9 3.03 11.54 -17.28
N ALA A 10 3.34 12.79 -17.65
CA ALA A 10 4.69 13.18 -18.05
C ALA A 10 5.70 13.06 -16.88
N GLN A 11 5.30 13.49 -15.68
CA GLN A 11 6.11 13.33 -14.47
C GLN A 11 6.33 11.86 -14.09
N ALA A 12 5.28 11.04 -14.22
CA ALA A 12 5.36 9.61 -13.97
C ALA A 12 6.32 8.92 -14.96
N LEU A 13 6.26 9.27 -16.25
CA LEU A 13 7.20 8.77 -17.26
C LEU A 13 8.66 9.14 -16.95
N ASP A 14 8.93 10.40 -16.58
CA ASP A 14 10.26 10.85 -16.16
C ASP A 14 10.76 10.08 -14.92
N LEU A 15 9.89 9.83 -13.95
CA LEU A 15 10.22 9.05 -12.76
C LEU A 15 10.52 7.58 -13.10
N LEU A 16 9.71 6.95 -13.96
CA LEU A 16 9.94 5.59 -14.46
C LEU A 16 11.30 5.50 -15.20
N GLU A 17 11.61 6.48 -16.04
CA GLU A 17 12.89 6.52 -16.76
C GLU A 17 14.08 6.65 -15.81
N LYS A 18 14.02 7.58 -14.85
CA LYS A 18 15.05 7.77 -13.82
C LYS A 18 15.26 6.50 -13.01
N HIS A 19 14.18 5.83 -12.62
CA HIS A 19 14.26 4.56 -11.91
C HIS A 19 14.94 3.47 -12.76
N GLY A 20 14.55 3.33 -14.03
CA GLY A 20 15.17 2.38 -14.96
C GLY A 20 16.67 2.64 -15.17
N ARG A 21 17.09 3.91 -15.23
CA ARG A 21 18.51 4.30 -15.27
C ARG A 21 19.22 3.95 -13.95
N ALA A 22 18.60 4.27 -12.82
CA ALA A 22 19.17 4.01 -11.49
C ALA A 22 19.35 2.51 -11.21
N LEU A 23 18.46 1.63 -11.72
CA LEU A 23 18.60 0.17 -11.59
C LEU A 23 19.89 -0.40 -12.20
N LYS A 24 20.54 0.32 -13.12
CA LYS A 24 21.85 -0.05 -13.67
C LYS A 24 22.98 0.13 -12.64
N TYR A 25 22.77 0.96 -11.63
CA TYR A 25 23.72 1.18 -10.55
C TYR A 25 23.55 0.11 -9.47
N ARG A 26 24.58 -0.70 -9.28
CA ARG A 26 24.59 -1.81 -8.32
C ARG A 26 24.17 -1.37 -6.89
N PRO A 27 24.67 -0.27 -6.31
CA PRO A 27 24.29 0.13 -4.96
C PRO A 27 22.79 0.42 -4.83
N TYR A 28 22.20 1.07 -5.84
CA TYR A 28 20.77 1.38 -5.85
C TYR A 28 19.92 0.10 -5.90
N ARG A 29 20.31 -0.87 -6.73
CA ARG A 29 19.64 -2.17 -6.82
C ARG A 29 19.72 -2.94 -5.49
N GLU A 30 20.89 -2.94 -4.84
CA GLU A 30 21.09 -3.59 -3.55
C GLU A 30 20.22 -2.94 -2.46
N GLN A 31 20.12 -1.61 -2.44
CA GLN A 31 19.24 -0.89 -1.53
C GLN A 31 17.76 -1.25 -1.72
N ILE A 32 17.27 -1.32 -2.96
CA ILE A 32 15.89 -1.76 -3.23
C ILE A 32 15.67 -3.20 -2.78
N GLN A 33 16.66 -4.08 -2.98
CA GLN A 33 16.55 -5.47 -2.54
C GLN A 33 16.50 -5.57 -1.02
N GLU A 34 17.31 -4.79 -0.30
CA GLU A 34 17.28 -4.72 1.15
C GLU A 34 15.95 -4.17 1.68
N GLU A 35 15.40 -3.14 1.04
CA GLU A 35 14.09 -2.58 1.36
C GLU A 35 12.97 -3.61 1.15
N SER A 36 13.01 -4.38 0.06
CA SER A 36 12.05 -5.45 -0.24
C SER A 36 12.08 -6.61 0.76
N ASN A 37 13.21 -6.81 1.44
CA ASN A 37 13.35 -7.83 2.49
C ASN A 37 12.80 -7.37 3.86
N LYS A 38 12.52 -6.08 4.04
CA LYS A 38 11.91 -5.55 5.27
C LYS A 38 10.42 -5.86 5.24
N ASP A 39 9.82 -6.09 6.42
CA ASP A 39 8.38 -6.34 6.56
C ASP A 39 7.57 -5.03 6.39
N LEU A 40 7.64 -4.47 5.19
CA LEU A 40 6.95 -3.24 4.79
C LEU A 40 5.58 -3.56 4.21
N HIS A 41 4.65 -2.62 4.39
CA HIS A 41 3.30 -2.77 3.84
C HIS A 41 3.30 -2.73 2.30
N VAL A 42 4.23 -1.99 1.68
CA VAL A 42 4.45 -1.88 0.22
C VAL A 42 5.94 -1.59 -0.02
N ASP A 43 6.56 -2.28 -0.96
CA ASP A 43 7.97 -2.06 -1.33
C ASP A 43 8.12 -1.15 -2.56
N THR A 44 9.34 -0.69 -2.86
CA THR A 44 9.60 0.17 -4.02
C THR A 44 9.24 -0.54 -5.33
N LYS A 45 9.55 -1.83 -5.47
CA LYS A 45 9.27 -2.60 -6.69
C LYS A 45 7.78 -2.61 -7.02
N SER A 46 6.93 -2.93 -6.04
CA SER A 46 5.48 -2.97 -6.24
C SER A 46 4.86 -1.60 -6.56
N LYS A 47 5.41 -0.52 -5.99
CA LYS A 47 4.98 0.85 -6.34
C LYS A 47 5.30 1.21 -7.79
N PHE A 48 6.51 0.87 -8.26
CA PHE A 48 6.93 1.16 -9.63
C PHE A 48 6.17 0.32 -10.67
N ILE A 49 5.85 -0.93 -10.37
CA ILE A 49 4.99 -1.76 -11.24
C ILE A 49 3.59 -1.14 -11.35
N ALA A 50 2.96 -0.75 -10.22
CA ALA A 50 1.65 -0.13 -10.26
C ALA A 50 1.66 1.22 -11.00
N LEU A 51 2.73 2.00 -10.86
CA LEU A 51 2.90 3.26 -11.59
C LEU A 51 3.00 3.02 -13.11
N GLU A 52 3.74 2.00 -13.54
CA GLU A 52 3.83 1.61 -14.94
C GLU A 52 2.47 1.19 -15.51
N GLU A 53 1.66 0.45 -14.74
CA GLU A 53 0.28 0.11 -15.14
C GLU A 53 -0.61 1.35 -15.25
N MET A 54 -0.49 2.30 -14.31
CA MET A 54 -1.26 3.55 -14.33
C MET A 54 -0.94 4.38 -15.58
N VAL A 55 0.34 4.61 -15.82
CA VAL A 55 0.80 5.33 -17.02
C VAL A 55 0.37 4.60 -18.28
N SER A 56 0.50 3.27 -18.32
CA SER A 56 0.07 2.47 -19.47
C SER A 56 -1.42 2.66 -19.76
N ARG A 57 -2.26 2.62 -18.73
CA ARG A 57 -3.70 2.87 -18.89
C ARG A 57 -3.98 4.28 -19.39
N ASP A 58 -3.29 5.29 -18.86
CA ASP A 58 -3.49 6.69 -19.25
C ASP A 58 -3.03 6.96 -20.70
N LEU A 59 -2.07 6.18 -21.19
CA LEU A 59 -1.64 6.16 -22.60
C LEU A 59 -2.56 5.32 -23.51
N GLY A 60 -3.65 4.76 -22.98
CA GLY A 60 -4.63 3.98 -23.74
C GLY A 60 -4.28 2.50 -23.93
N PHE A 61 -3.24 1.99 -23.27
CA PHE A 61 -2.97 0.55 -23.26
C PHE A 61 -4.02 -0.17 -22.39
N GLY A 62 -4.53 -1.31 -22.87
CA GLY A 62 -5.54 -2.14 -22.19
C GLY A 62 -5.03 -2.87 -20.93
N THR A 63 -4.39 -2.14 -20.02
CA THR A 63 -3.78 -2.63 -18.79
C THR A 63 -4.72 -2.45 -17.60
N THR A 64 -4.71 -3.42 -16.68
CA THR A 64 -5.48 -3.34 -15.43
C THR A 64 -4.57 -2.86 -14.32
N VAL A 65 -4.85 -1.69 -13.75
CA VAL A 65 -4.06 -1.15 -12.64
C VAL A 65 -4.33 -1.95 -11.38
N SER A 66 -3.32 -2.64 -10.87
CA SER A 66 -3.35 -3.34 -9.59
C SER A 66 -2.74 -2.47 -8.49
N HIS A 67 -3.28 -2.52 -7.29
CA HIS A 67 -2.72 -1.80 -6.15
C HIS A 67 -1.32 -2.36 -5.81
N PRO A 68 -0.33 -1.53 -5.41
CA PRO A 68 1.01 -2.00 -5.03
C PRO A 68 0.99 -3.13 -3.99
N ARG A 69 0.07 -3.07 -3.03
CA ARG A 69 -0.14 -4.15 -2.04
C ARG A 69 -0.44 -5.50 -2.68
N ILE A 70 -1.24 -5.52 -3.75
CA ILE A 70 -1.58 -6.75 -4.48
C ILE A 70 -0.33 -7.28 -5.20
N TRP A 71 0.46 -6.39 -5.81
CA TRP A 71 1.74 -6.78 -6.42
C TRP A 71 2.70 -7.39 -5.42
N LEU A 72 2.87 -6.76 -4.25
CA LEU A 72 3.69 -7.29 -3.16
C LEU A 72 3.20 -8.67 -2.71
N LEU A 73 1.90 -8.85 -2.52
CA LEU A 73 1.34 -10.14 -2.13
C LEU A 73 1.57 -11.22 -3.21
N ARG A 74 1.47 -10.86 -4.49
CA ARG A 74 1.76 -11.78 -5.61
C ARG A 74 3.23 -12.19 -5.66
N THR A 75 4.16 -11.27 -5.41
CA THR A 75 5.60 -11.57 -5.42
C THR A 75 6.05 -12.36 -4.20
N GLN A 76 5.43 -12.14 -3.04
CA GLN A 76 5.69 -12.92 -1.83
C GLN A 76 5.02 -14.30 -1.86
N ASN A 77 3.98 -14.47 -2.67
CA ASN A 77 3.26 -15.73 -2.81
C ASN A 77 4.08 -16.73 -3.66
N ASN A 78 4.93 -17.51 -3.02
CA ASN A 78 5.68 -18.61 -3.63
C ASN A 78 4.79 -19.84 -3.97
N GLY A 79 3.46 -19.69 -4.04
CA GLY A 79 2.52 -20.81 -4.22
C GLY A 79 2.44 -21.76 -3.03
N ALA A 80 3.17 -21.46 -1.94
CA ALA A 80 3.04 -22.18 -0.69
C ALA A 80 1.68 -21.91 -0.08
N ALA A 81 0.96 -22.97 0.32
CA ALA A 81 -0.29 -22.82 1.04
C ALA A 81 -0.07 -21.89 2.24
N GLN A 82 -0.88 -20.83 2.36
CA GLN A 82 -0.83 -19.92 3.50
C GLN A 82 -0.92 -20.76 4.77
N LYS A 83 0.17 -20.79 5.55
CA LYS A 83 0.23 -21.63 6.75
C LYS A 83 -0.82 -21.09 7.72
N ASN A 84 -1.89 -21.86 7.89
CA ASN A 84 -2.93 -21.51 8.81
C ASN A 84 -2.37 -21.72 10.23
N HIS A 85 -2.01 -20.63 10.92
CA HIS A 85 -1.47 -20.68 12.27
C HIS A 85 -2.52 -20.99 13.34
N GLY A 86 -3.72 -21.40 12.92
CA GLY A 86 -4.89 -21.55 13.77
C GLY A 86 -5.49 -20.20 14.15
N THR A 87 -6.61 -20.25 14.86
CA THR A 87 -7.19 -19.07 15.50
C THR A 87 -6.29 -18.71 16.69
N PRO A 88 -5.79 -17.46 16.81
CA PRO A 88 -5.13 -17.01 18.02
C PRO A 88 -6.04 -17.29 19.23
N PRO A 89 -5.50 -17.72 20.39
CA PRO A 89 -6.31 -17.95 21.57
C PRO A 89 -7.08 -16.66 21.90
N VAL A 90 -8.39 -16.80 22.10
CA VAL A 90 -9.27 -15.69 22.49
C VAL A 90 -8.65 -15.00 23.71
N SER A 91 -8.37 -13.70 23.61
CA SER A 91 -7.93 -12.90 24.74
C SER A 91 -8.90 -13.14 25.89
N LYS A 92 -8.39 -13.51 27.07
CA LYS A 92 -9.20 -13.73 28.26
C LYS A 92 -10.20 -12.58 28.40
N LEU A 93 -11.46 -12.89 28.69
CA LEU A 93 -12.60 -11.95 28.82
C LEU A 93 -12.28 -10.65 29.60
N HIS A 94 -11.25 -10.66 30.44
CA HIS A 94 -10.78 -9.53 31.23
C HIS A 94 -9.98 -8.46 30.46
N ALA A 95 -9.67 -8.66 29.17
CA ALA A 95 -8.96 -7.70 28.33
C ALA A 95 -9.88 -6.67 27.64
N GLN A 96 -11.19 -6.70 27.90
CA GLN A 96 -12.05 -5.56 27.57
C GLN A 96 -11.71 -4.45 28.57
N GLY A 97 -10.89 -3.49 28.13
CA GLY A 97 -10.68 -2.25 28.87
C GLY A 97 -12.03 -1.70 29.29
N GLN A 98 -12.20 -1.49 30.59
CA GLN A 98 -13.41 -0.90 31.13
C GLN A 98 -13.60 0.46 30.46
N PHE A 99 -14.55 0.56 29.55
CA PHE A 99 -15.01 1.86 29.09
C PHE A 99 -15.62 2.57 30.30
N PRO A 100 -15.17 3.78 30.66
CA PRO A 100 -15.77 4.51 31.77
C PRO A 100 -17.26 4.68 31.47
N SER A 101 -18.09 4.17 32.37
CA SER A 101 -19.55 4.30 32.29
C SER A 101 -19.91 5.77 32.21
N ARG A 102 -20.48 6.18 31.08
CA ARG A 102 -20.92 7.54 30.81
C ARG A 102 -21.99 7.89 31.85
N THR A 103 -21.64 8.67 32.88
CA THR A 103 -22.62 9.17 33.85
C THR A 103 -23.56 10.10 33.10
N SER A 104 -24.82 9.67 32.95
CA SER A 104 -25.89 10.53 32.47
C SER A 104 -26.14 11.61 33.52
N SER A 105 -25.55 12.79 33.31
CA SER A 105 -25.90 13.99 34.07
C SER A 105 -27.38 14.27 33.82
N SER A 106 -28.19 14.07 34.86
CA SER A 106 -29.62 14.31 34.86
C SER A 106 -29.90 15.79 34.60
N ARG A 107 -30.70 16.04 33.56
CA ARG A 107 -31.40 17.27 33.22
C ARG A 107 -32.01 17.94 34.47
N ALA A 108 -31.41 19.04 34.93
CA ALA A 108 -32.06 19.94 35.89
C ALA A 108 -32.96 20.93 35.13
N LYS A 109 -34.27 20.81 35.34
CA LYS A 109 -35.28 21.85 35.08
C LYS A 109 -34.94 23.06 35.96
N GLY A 110 -34.97 24.27 35.40
CA GLY A 110 -34.78 25.52 36.15
C GLY A 110 -35.99 25.88 37.03
N PRO A 111 -35.93 27.03 37.72
CA PRO A 111 -37.12 27.72 38.17
C PRO A 111 -37.22 29.19 37.70
N ALA A 112 -38.48 29.63 37.71
CA ALA A 112 -39.11 30.94 37.51
C ALA A 112 -38.25 32.21 37.61
#